data_AF-A0A510DVY1-F1
#
_entry.id   AF-A0A510DVY1-F1
#
_cell.length_a   1.000
_cell.length_b   1.000
_cell.length_c   1.000
_cell.angle_alpha   90.00
_cell.angle_beta   90.00
_cell.angle_gamma   90.00
#
_symmetry.space_group_name_H-M   'P 1'
#
loop_
_entity.id
_entity.type
_entity.pdbx_description
1 polymer ?
#
loop_
_entity_poly.entity_id
_entity_poly.type
_entity_poly.pdbx_seq_one_letter_code
_entity_poly.pdbx_strand_id
1 'polypeptide(L)'
;MKPYNFIQSIDSFCSYNNPWTFKVEPQIDESHGSYPDKREMNLLIRNGIINVDKPPGPTSHEVAFWLKGMLSLDRVGHGGTLER
;
A
#
# COMPACT_ATOMS: atom_id res chain seq x y z
N MET A 1 0.14 -13.82 -14.95
CA MET A 1 1.03 -13.92 -13.75
C MET A 1 0.21 -14.53 -12.62
N LYS A 2 0.77 -15.37 -11.75
CA LYS A 2 -0.02 -15.97 -10.66
C LYS A 2 -0.17 -14.95 -9.51
N PRO A 3 -1.37 -14.73 -8.92
CA PRO A 3 -1.61 -13.69 -7.91
C PRO A 3 -0.71 -13.82 -6.67
N TYR A 4 -0.37 -15.05 -6.31
CA TYR A 4 0.49 -15.34 -5.17
C TYR A 4 1.97 -15.03 -5.42
N ASN A 5 2.40 -14.79 -6.66
CA ASN A 5 3.76 -14.34 -6.92
C ASN A 5 4.04 -13.00 -6.20
N PHE A 6 3.04 -12.12 -6.12
CA PHE A 6 3.15 -10.86 -5.39
C PHE A 6 3.33 -11.11 -3.88
N ILE A 7 2.53 -12.01 -3.29
CA ILE A 7 2.63 -12.38 -1.87
C ILE A 7 4.00 -12.99 -1.57
N GLN A 8 4.48 -13.92 -2.40
CA GLN A 8 5.81 -14.51 -2.26
C GLN A 8 6.93 -13.48 -2.39
N SER A 9 6.76 -12.47 -3.25
CA SER A 9 7.72 -11.38 -3.36
C SER A 9 7.81 -10.53 -2.09
N ILE A 10 6.68 -10.30 -1.40
CA ILE A 10 6.65 -9.63 -0.09
C ILE A 10 7.38 -10.47 0.95
N ASP A 11 7.10 -11.77 1.03
CA ASP A 11 7.80 -12.64 1.98
C ASP A 11 9.31 -12.63 1.75
N SER A 12 9.73 -12.74 0.49
CA SER A 12 11.15 -12.67 0.12
C SER A 12 11.77 -11.33 0.52
N PHE A 13 11.07 -10.22 0.28
CA PHE A 13 11.54 -8.88 0.65
C PHE A 13 11.68 -8.72 2.17
N CYS A 14 10.71 -9.23 2.92
CA CYS A 14 10.68 -9.17 4.38
C CYS A 14 11.52 -10.27 5.05
N SER A 15 12.19 -11.14 4.29
CA SER A 15 12.90 -12.33 4.78
C SER A 15 12.01 -13.25 5.64
N TYR A 16 10.73 -13.34 5.29
CA TYR A 16 9.77 -14.24 5.93
C TYR A 16 9.81 -15.62 5.29
N ASN A 17 9.59 -16.64 6.12
CA ASN A 17 9.46 -18.03 5.69
C ASN A 17 8.07 -18.55 6.04
N ASN A 18 7.04 -17.92 5.48
CA ASN A 18 5.65 -18.27 5.76
C ASN A 18 5.24 -19.53 4.97
N PRO A 19 4.65 -20.55 5.62
CA PRO A 19 4.17 -21.73 4.92
C PRO A 19 2.82 -21.45 4.24
N TRP A 20 2.83 -21.24 2.92
CA TRP A 20 1.60 -21.09 2.14
C TRP A 20 1.05 -22.43 1.67
N THR A 21 -0.25 -22.64 1.87
CA THR A 21 -0.97 -23.79 1.31
C THR A 21 -1.99 -23.32 0.26
N PHE A 22 -1.85 -23.82 -0.97
CA PHE A 22 -2.77 -23.53 -2.06
C PHE A 22 -3.91 -24.55 -2.07
N LYS A 23 -5.13 -24.09 -1.80
CA LYS A 23 -6.31 -24.96 -1.79
C LYS A 23 -6.89 -25.17 -3.18
N VAL A 24 -6.86 -24.15 -4.02
CA VAL A 24 -7.46 -24.14 -5.36
C VAL A 24 -6.61 -23.24 -6.26
N GLU A 25 -6.41 -23.64 -7.52
CA GLU A 25 -5.78 -22.77 -8.51
C GLU A 25 -6.79 -21.71 -8.97
N PRO A 26 -6.46 -20.41 -8.88
CA PRO A 26 -7.37 -19.34 -9.26
C PRO A 26 -7.60 -19.30 -10.78
N GLN A 27 -8.87 -19.21 -11.18
CA GLN A 27 -9.26 -18.77 -12.53
C GLN A 27 -9.32 -17.24 -12.52
N ILE A 28 -8.59 -16.59 -13.41
CA ILE A 28 -8.41 -15.13 -13.42
C ILE A 28 -8.95 -14.60 -14.73
N ASP A 29 -9.81 -13.59 -14.64
CA ASP A 29 -10.23 -12.78 -15.76
C ASP A 29 -9.39 -11.49 -15.77
N GLU A 30 -8.50 -11.37 -16.75
CA GLU A 30 -7.62 -10.20 -16.88
C GLU A 30 -8.37 -8.92 -17.30
N SER A 31 -9.64 -9.01 -17.69
CA SER A 31 -10.46 -7.82 -17.98
C SER A 31 -10.90 -7.06 -16.72
N HIS A 32 -10.59 -7.59 -15.53
CA HIS A 32 -11.02 -7.02 -14.25
C HIS A 32 -9.84 -6.74 -13.31
N GLY A 33 -9.73 -5.47 -12.91
CA GLY A 33 -8.74 -5.02 -11.93
C GLY A 33 -7.30 -5.02 -12.45
N SER A 34 -6.35 -4.96 -11.53
CA SER A 34 -4.91 -5.03 -11.81
C SER A 34 -4.16 -5.56 -10.60
N TYR A 35 -3.04 -6.24 -10.86
CA TYR A 35 -2.13 -6.67 -9.79
C TYR A 35 -1.57 -5.44 -9.04
N PRO A 36 -1.36 -5.52 -7.71
CA PRO A 36 -0.94 -4.36 -6.91
C PRO A 36 0.33 -3.66 -7.44
N ASP A 37 1.31 -4.43 -7.90
CA ASP A 37 2.58 -4.01 -8.49
C ASP A 37 2.47 -3.53 -9.95
N LYS A 38 1.28 -3.64 -10.55
CA LYS A 38 0.99 -3.23 -11.93
C LYS A 38 -0.12 -2.18 -12.03
N ARG A 39 -0.53 -1.61 -10.90
CA ARG A 39 -1.52 -0.54 -10.90
C ARG A 39 -0.94 0.72 -11.53
N GLU A 40 -1.75 1.38 -12.34
CA GLU A 40 -1.48 2.73 -12.81
C GLU A 40 -1.23 3.69 -11.63
N MET A 41 -0.38 4.70 -11.84
CA MET A 41 0.05 5.62 -10.79
C MET A 41 -1.12 6.25 -10.01
N ASN A 42 -2.18 6.66 -10.72
CA ASN A 42 -3.36 7.25 -10.08
C ASN A 42 -4.08 6.26 -9.14
N LEU A 43 -4.10 4.97 -9.49
CA LEU A 43 -4.69 3.93 -8.65
C LEU A 43 -3.78 3.58 -7.46
N LEU A 44 -2.45 3.61 -7.64
CA LEU A 44 -1.49 3.46 -6.55
C LEU A 44 -1.64 4.57 -5.52
N ILE A 45 -1.69 5.83 -5.95
CA ILE A 45 -1.83 6.99 -5.06
C ILE A 45 -3.17 6.94 -4.31
N ARG A 46 -4.28 6.64 -5.00
CA ARG A 46 -5.62 6.61 -4.40
C ARG A 46 -5.83 5.46 -3.40
N ASN A 47 -5.12 4.34 -3.56
CA ASN A 47 -5.29 3.12 -2.76
C ASN A 47 -4.01 2.70 -2.02
N GLY A 48 -3.09 3.65 -1.81
CA GLY A 48 -1.75 3.40 -1.30
C GLY A 48 -1.62 3.65 0.20
N ILE A 49 -0.52 3.16 0.75
CA ILE A 49 -0.03 3.50 2.09
C ILE A 49 1.33 4.18 1.89
N ILE A 50 1.54 5.31 2.57
CA ILE A 50 2.82 6.02 2.56
C ILE A 50 3.42 5.86 3.94
N ASN A 51 4.62 5.28 4.01
CA ASN A 51 5.41 5.26 5.23
C ASN A 51 6.13 6.61 5.36
N VAL A 52 5.61 7.46 6.25
CA VAL A 52 6.11 8.83 6.40
C VAL A 52 7.05 8.88 7.60
N ASP A 53 8.29 9.30 7.36
CA ASP A 53 9.19 9.69 8.43
C ASP A 53 8.78 11.09 8.93
N LYS A 54 7.93 11.11 9.97
CA LYS A 54 7.33 12.35 10.49
C LYS A 54 8.42 13.21 11.15
N PRO A 55 8.64 14.47 10.71
CA PRO A 55 9.61 15.34 11.36
C PRO A 55 9.14 15.77 12.76
N PRO A 56 10.07 16.18 13.64
CA PRO A 56 9.74 16.84 14.90
C PRO A 56 9.12 18.22 14.64
N GLY A 57 8.15 18.63 15.46
CA GLY A 57 7.48 19.93 15.37
C GLY A 57 6.00 19.86 14.97
N PRO A 58 5.64 19.44 13.74
CA PRO A 58 4.23 19.37 13.33
C PRO A 58 3.51 18.21 14.00
N THR A 59 2.21 18.34 14.13
CA THR A 59 1.32 17.24 14.55
C THR A 59 1.15 16.21 13.42
N SER A 60 0.72 15.01 13.79
CA SER A 60 0.39 13.96 12.80
C SER A 60 -0.76 14.39 11.85
N HIS A 61 -1.71 15.19 12.33
CA HIS A 61 -2.80 15.73 11.51
C HIS A 61 -2.29 16.74 10.47
N GLU A 62 -1.35 17.61 10.83
CA GLU A 62 -0.74 18.58 9.89
C GLU A 62 0.04 17.88 8.79
N VAL A 63 0.87 16.88 9.14
CA VAL A 63 1.63 16.10 8.16
C VAL A 63 0.71 15.37 7.19
N ALA A 64 -0.36 14.74 7.69
CA ALA A 64 -1.36 14.11 6.84
C ALA A 64 -2.05 15.13 5.90
N PHE A 65 -2.40 16.31 6.42
CA PHE A 65 -3.02 17.38 5.63
C PHE A 65 -2.11 17.90 4.51
N TRP A 66 -0.80 18.03 4.76
CA TRP A 66 0.15 18.43 3.73
C TRP A 66 0.24 17.39 2.61
N LEU A 67 0.32 16.10 2.95
CA LEU A 67 0.34 15.01 1.96
C LEU A 67 -0.94 14.98 1.11
N LYS A 68 -2.09 15.25 1.74
CA LYS A 68 -3.37 15.38 1.04
C LYS A 68 -3.30 16.46 -0.05
N GLY A 69 -2.77 17.63 0.30
CA GLY A 69 -2.61 18.75 -0.65
C GLY A 69 -1.59 18.44 -1.74
N MET A 70 -0.40 17.95 -1.38
CA MET A 70 0.68 17.63 -2.32
C MET A 70 0.27 16.60 -3.37
N LEU A 71 -0.53 15.61 -2.98
CA LEU A 71 -0.99 14.53 -3.86
C LEU A 71 -2.39 14.76 -4.43
N SER A 72 -2.99 15.93 -4.20
CA SER A 72 -4.35 16.28 -4.66
C SER A 72 -5.40 15.21 -4.32
N LEU A 73 -5.40 14.76 -3.06
CA LEU A 73 -6.27 13.70 -2.56
C LEU A 73 -7.56 14.24 -1.94
N ASP A 74 -8.68 13.54 -2.13
CA ASP A 74 -9.95 13.89 -1.48
C ASP A 74 -9.96 13.52 0.01
N ARG A 75 -9.26 12.45 0.38
CA ARG A 75 -9.22 11.89 1.75
C ARG A 75 -7.83 11.35 2.08
N VAL A 76 -7.45 11.48 3.35
CA VAL A 76 -6.23 10.92 3.94
C VAL A 76 -6.52 10.56 5.40
N GLY A 77 -5.78 9.60 5.95
CA GLY A 77 -5.76 9.28 7.38
C GLY A 77 -4.36 8.89 7.82
N HIS A 78 -4.09 8.93 9.13
CA HIS A 78 -2.84 8.44 9.72
C HIS A 78 -3.13 7.28 10.69
N GLY A 79 -2.20 6.32 10.80
CA GLY A 79 -2.40 5.08 11.55
C GLY A 79 -2.33 5.22 13.08
N GLY A 80 -1.90 6.39 13.58
CA GLY A 80 -1.79 6.71 15.00
C GLY A 80 -1.20 8.10 15.17
N THR A 81 -1.48 8.75 16.30
CA THR A 81 -0.91 10.07 16.60
C THR A 81 0.47 9.90 17.22
N LEU A 82 1.49 10.38 16.53
CA LEU A 82 2.79 10.66 17.13
C LEU A 82 2.78 12.07 17.72
N GLU A 83 3.39 12.20 18.90
CA GLU A 83 3.62 13.49 19.55
C GLU A 83 4.49 14.41 18.68
N ARG A 84 4.48 15.69 19.04
CA ARG A 84 5.25 16.73 18.34
C ARG A 84 6.75 16.50 18.44
#